data_AF-A0A7S1TVB5-F1
#
_entry.id   AF-A0A7S1TVB5-F1
#
_cell.length_a   1.000
_cell.length_b   1.000
_cell.length_c   1.000
_cell.angle_alpha   90.00
_cell.angle_beta   90.00
_cell.angle_gamma   90.00
#
_symmetry.space_group_name_H-M   'P 1'
#
loop_
_entity.id
_entity.type
_entity.pdbx_description
1 polymer ?
#
loop_
_entity_poly.entity_id
_entity_poly.type
_entity_poly.pdbx_seq_one_letter_code
_entity_poly.pdbx_strand_id
1 'polypeptide(L)'
;ADFIFDLYIQTRTSHQLDEIELLYSQTYSELCEQYFKDSKWPPAEDVKEHFSDDAIFEAIYMEMRSRHMFSSNHIKPTLRDRLQTWEVYSSLFDKMIAGDDTDTVLTVNWCFDMLHEFVYQFQSFAQFRAQLDKRNDEDIQLLREHPEAWNAATRCSSPPPR
;
A
#
# COMPACT_ATOMS: atom_id res chain seq x y z
N ALA A 1 -2.50 8.58 -22.73
CA ALA A 1 -1.46 7.61 -22.36
C ALA A 1 -1.98 6.85 -21.15
N ASP A 2 -1.53 5.62 -20.95
CA ASP A 2 -2.02 4.75 -19.88
C ASP A 2 -1.20 4.98 -18.62
N PHE A 3 -1.82 5.57 -17.60
CA PHE A 3 -1.13 6.01 -16.38
C PHE A 3 -0.32 4.88 -15.72
N ILE A 4 -0.84 3.65 -15.68
CA ILE A 4 -0.15 2.54 -15.02
C ILE A 4 1.09 2.13 -15.81
N PHE A 5 0.97 2.06 -17.14
CA PHE A 5 2.09 1.78 -18.02
C PHE A 5 3.18 2.86 -17.90
N ASP A 6 2.79 4.14 -17.93
CA ASP A 6 3.73 5.24 -17.82
C ASP A 6 4.43 5.23 -16.45
N LEU A 7 3.68 4.98 -15.37
CA LEU A 7 4.23 4.84 -14.02
C LEU A 7 5.24 3.68 -13.92
N TYR A 8 4.92 2.53 -14.52
CA TYR A 8 5.82 1.38 -14.59
C TYR A 8 7.12 1.74 -15.30
N ILE A 9 7.02 2.30 -16.52
CA ILE A 9 8.20 2.67 -17.31
C ILE A 9 9.08 3.68 -16.57
N GLN A 10 8.50 4.69 -15.93
CA GLN A 10 9.30 5.71 -15.24
C GLN A 10 9.96 5.17 -13.96
N THR A 11 9.26 4.34 -13.18
CA THR A 11 9.78 3.82 -11.90
C THR A 11 10.71 2.63 -12.03
N ARG A 12 10.66 1.89 -13.15
CA ARG A 12 11.40 0.62 -13.35
C ARG A 12 12.39 0.62 -14.51
N THR A 13 12.36 1.60 -15.41
CA THR A 13 13.21 1.58 -16.61
C THR A 13 13.84 2.93 -16.93
N SER A 14 13.03 3.98 -17.09
CA SER A 14 13.50 5.29 -17.57
C SER A 14 14.08 6.17 -16.46
N HIS A 15 13.57 6.06 -15.24
CA HIS A 15 14.06 6.75 -14.03
C HIS A 15 14.14 8.28 -14.15
N GLN A 16 13.24 8.88 -14.92
CA GLN A 16 13.15 10.33 -15.03
C GLN A 16 12.41 10.88 -13.82
N LEU A 17 13.15 11.40 -12.82
CA LEU A 17 12.58 11.85 -11.55
C LEU A 17 11.47 12.89 -11.71
N ASP A 18 11.61 13.83 -12.64
CA ASP A 18 10.60 14.86 -12.90
C ASP A 18 9.29 14.25 -13.42
N GLU A 19 9.37 13.21 -14.24
CA GLU A 19 8.19 12.48 -14.74
C GLU A 19 7.57 11.62 -13.64
N ILE A 20 8.37 10.97 -12.80
CA ILE A 20 7.86 10.22 -11.65
C ILE A 20 7.12 11.16 -10.70
N GLU A 21 7.69 12.33 -10.40
CA GLU A 21 7.04 13.33 -9.55
C GLU A 21 5.75 13.88 -10.17
N LEU A 22 5.74 14.14 -11.49
CA LEU A 22 4.53 14.56 -12.20
C LEU A 22 3.42 13.50 -12.11
N LEU A 23 3.76 12.25 -12.43
CA LEU A 23 2.83 11.13 -12.40
C LEU A 23 2.27 10.91 -10.98
N TYR A 24 3.13 10.91 -9.98
CA TYR A 24 2.76 10.65 -8.59
C TYR A 24 2.04 11.82 -7.91
N SER A 25 2.60 13.02 -7.97
CA SER A 25 2.09 14.16 -7.19
C SER A 25 0.92 14.88 -7.86
N GLN A 26 0.83 14.81 -9.20
CA GLN A 26 -0.22 15.49 -9.96
C GLN A 26 -1.18 14.50 -10.63
N THR A 27 -0.70 13.71 -11.59
CA THR A 27 -1.59 12.87 -12.43
C THR A 27 -2.39 11.87 -11.60
N TYR A 28 -1.74 11.21 -10.64
CA TYR A 28 -2.41 10.29 -9.73
C TYR A 28 -3.50 10.97 -8.91
N SER A 29 -3.24 12.17 -8.38
CA SER A 29 -4.23 12.93 -7.60
C SER A 29 -5.44 13.31 -8.45
N GLU A 30 -5.21 13.80 -9.67
CA GLU A 30 -6.27 14.14 -10.63
C GLU A 30 -7.14 12.92 -10.97
N LEU A 31 -6.51 11.75 -11.22
CA LEU A 31 -7.23 10.50 -11.49
C LEU A 31 -8.05 10.02 -10.28
N CYS A 32 -7.49 10.11 -9.07
CA CYS A 32 -8.19 9.79 -7.83
C CYS A 32 -9.46 10.63 -7.68
N GLU A 33 -9.36 11.94 -7.89
CA GLU A 33 -10.50 12.86 -7.77
C GLU A 33 -11.55 12.66 -8.87
N GLN A 34 -11.11 12.41 -10.10
CA GLN A 34 -11.99 12.34 -11.26
C GLN A 34 -12.74 11.00 -11.36
N TYR A 35 -12.07 9.88 -11.06
CA TYR A 35 -12.59 8.54 -11.35
C TYR A 35 -12.75 7.64 -10.12
N PHE A 36 -11.99 7.89 -9.04
CA PHE A 36 -11.91 6.99 -7.89
C PHE A 36 -12.29 7.65 -6.56
N LYS A 37 -13.06 8.74 -6.60
CA LYS A 37 -13.44 9.49 -5.40
C LYS A 37 -14.17 8.62 -4.36
N ASP A 38 -15.16 7.86 -4.84
CA ASP A 38 -16.03 6.99 -4.03
C ASP A 38 -15.77 5.49 -4.27
N SER A 39 -14.67 5.14 -4.96
CA SER A 39 -14.36 3.77 -5.35
C SER A 39 -12.89 3.44 -5.14
N LYS A 40 -12.59 2.15 -5.00
CA LYS A 40 -11.20 1.68 -4.95
C LYS A 40 -10.64 1.71 -6.37
N TRP A 41 -9.33 1.92 -6.49
CA TRP A 41 -8.61 1.64 -7.73
C TRP A 41 -8.79 0.17 -8.12
N PRO A 42 -8.60 -0.16 -9.42
CA PRO A 42 -8.66 -1.53 -9.91
C PRO A 42 -7.78 -2.49 -9.09
N PRO A 43 -8.12 -3.78 -9.00
CA PRO A 43 -7.22 -4.79 -8.45
C PRO A 43 -6.03 -5.01 -9.41
N ALA A 44 -4.92 -5.56 -8.90
CA ALA A 44 -3.69 -5.75 -9.70
C ALA A 44 -3.93 -6.62 -10.95
N GLU A 45 -4.80 -7.62 -10.83
CA GLU A 45 -5.17 -8.54 -11.91
C GLU A 45 -5.73 -7.83 -13.14
N ASP A 46 -6.43 -6.71 -12.94
CA ASP A 46 -7.06 -5.94 -14.01
C ASP A 46 -6.08 -5.00 -14.71
N VAL A 47 -4.91 -4.74 -14.11
CA VAL A 47 -3.87 -3.85 -14.66
C VAL A 47 -2.59 -4.57 -15.05
N LYS A 48 -2.56 -5.91 -14.91
CA LYS A 48 -1.39 -6.76 -15.21
C LYS A 48 -0.90 -6.67 -16.64
N GLU A 49 -1.71 -6.21 -17.60
CA GLU A 49 -1.25 -6.03 -18.97
C GLU A 49 -0.35 -4.80 -19.17
N HIS A 50 -0.32 -3.87 -18.19
CA HIS A 50 0.43 -2.63 -18.27
C HIS A 50 1.85 -2.71 -17.69
N PHE A 51 2.18 -3.80 -16.99
CA PHE A 51 3.50 -4.05 -16.45
C PHE A 51 3.85 -5.53 -16.62
N SER A 52 5.15 -5.85 -16.71
CA SER A 52 5.59 -7.25 -16.79
C SER A 52 5.25 -8.00 -15.49
N ASP A 53 5.59 -9.29 -15.38
CA ASP A 53 5.51 -10.07 -14.12
C ASP A 53 6.53 -9.55 -13.07
N ASP A 54 6.33 -8.30 -12.65
CA ASP A 54 7.19 -7.51 -11.78
C ASP A 54 6.52 -7.41 -10.41
N ALA A 55 6.93 -8.31 -9.52
CA ALA A 55 6.33 -8.44 -8.20
C ALA A 55 6.60 -7.25 -7.28
N ILE A 56 7.65 -6.44 -7.52
CA ILE A 56 7.90 -5.24 -6.70
C ILE A 56 7.02 -4.08 -7.18
N PHE A 57 6.87 -3.90 -8.48
CA PHE A 57 5.93 -2.92 -9.01
C PHE A 57 4.49 -3.24 -8.63
N GLU A 58 4.08 -4.51 -8.70
CA GLU A 58 2.76 -4.95 -8.24
C GLU A 58 2.53 -4.57 -6.75
N ALA A 59 3.54 -4.77 -5.90
CA ALA A 59 3.46 -4.40 -4.49
C ALA A 59 3.36 -2.87 -4.27
N ILE A 60 4.11 -2.07 -5.03
CA ILE A 60 4.04 -0.60 -5.00
C ILE A 60 2.66 -0.11 -5.46
N TYR A 61 2.11 -0.69 -6.54
CA TYR A 61 0.78 -0.38 -7.03
C TYR A 61 -0.30 -0.69 -5.98
N MET A 62 -0.22 -1.87 -5.36
CA MET A 62 -1.17 -2.28 -4.33
C MET A 62 -1.08 -1.41 -3.06
N GLU A 63 0.11 -0.93 -2.71
CA GLU A 63 0.31 0.06 -1.65
C GLU A 63 -0.38 1.37 -1.99
N MET A 64 -0.10 1.93 -3.17
CA MET A 64 -0.68 3.18 -3.65
C MET A 64 -2.22 3.13 -3.63
N ARG A 65 -2.78 2.04 -4.16
CA ARG A 65 -4.22 1.73 -4.11
C ARG A 65 -4.77 1.70 -2.68
N SER A 66 -4.06 1.02 -1.78
CA SER A 66 -4.48 0.90 -0.37
C SER A 66 -4.45 2.26 0.32
N ARG A 67 -3.41 3.06 0.09
CA ARG A 67 -3.26 4.39 0.66
C ARG A 67 -4.37 5.34 0.23
N HIS A 68 -4.78 5.33 -1.05
CA HIS A 68 -5.95 6.11 -1.50
C HIS A 68 -7.25 5.70 -0.80
N MET A 69 -7.46 4.39 -0.63
CA MET A 69 -8.64 3.89 0.07
C MET A 69 -8.74 4.45 1.51
N PHE A 70 -7.62 4.67 2.18
CA PHE A 70 -7.58 5.23 3.54
C PHE A 70 -7.55 6.76 3.59
N SER A 71 -7.05 7.44 2.55
CA SER A 71 -7.06 8.90 2.47
C SER A 71 -8.40 9.46 1.97
N SER A 72 -9.20 8.67 1.25
CA SER A 72 -10.51 9.10 0.77
C SER A 72 -11.52 9.20 1.92
N ASN A 73 -12.05 10.41 2.12
CA ASN A 73 -13.14 10.67 3.07
C ASN A 73 -14.47 9.97 2.71
N HIS A 74 -14.57 9.46 1.49
CA HIS A 74 -15.79 8.84 0.98
C HIS A 74 -15.82 7.34 1.18
N ILE A 75 -14.63 6.73 1.32
CA ILE A 75 -14.49 5.30 1.54
C ILE A 75 -14.40 5.08 3.05
N LYS A 76 -15.14 4.09 3.56
CA LYS A 76 -15.07 3.68 4.97
C LYS A 76 -14.39 2.32 5.03
N PRO A 77 -13.07 2.27 5.32
CA PRO A 77 -12.34 1.01 5.39
C PRO A 77 -12.88 0.09 6.50
N THR A 78 -13.10 -1.16 6.15
CA THR A 78 -13.53 -2.22 7.06
C THR A 78 -12.33 -2.83 7.80
N LEU A 79 -12.59 -3.70 8.79
CA LEU A 79 -11.53 -4.48 9.42
C LEU A 79 -10.80 -5.36 8.39
N ARG A 80 -11.53 -5.99 7.48
CA ARG A 80 -10.95 -6.80 6.40
C ARG A 80 -10.00 -5.99 5.51
N ASP A 81 -10.38 -4.76 5.20
CA ASP A 81 -9.51 -3.85 4.44
C ASP A 81 -8.20 -3.55 5.20
N ARG A 82 -8.27 -3.34 6.51
CA ARG A 82 -7.08 -3.11 7.35
C ARG A 82 -6.17 -4.34 7.41
N LEU A 83 -6.73 -5.54 7.46
CA LEU A 83 -5.98 -6.80 7.42
C LEU A 83 -5.36 -7.02 6.04
N GLN A 84 -6.10 -6.74 4.96
CA GLN A 84 -5.54 -6.83 3.61
C GLN A 84 -4.40 -5.82 3.39
N THR A 85 -4.55 -4.59 3.89
CA THR A 85 -3.50 -3.57 3.78
C THR A 85 -2.26 -3.93 4.62
N TRP A 86 -2.43 -4.66 5.72
CA TRP A 86 -1.28 -5.24 6.43
C TRP A 86 -0.48 -6.18 5.53
N GLU A 87 -1.14 -7.07 4.79
CA GLU A 87 -0.48 -7.99 3.84
C GLU A 87 0.22 -7.24 2.71
N VAL A 88 -0.39 -6.15 2.22
CA VAL A 88 0.21 -5.30 1.18
C VAL A 88 1.52 -4.66 1.66
N TYR A 89 1.51 -3.94 2.79
CA TYR A 89 2.73 -3.33 3.33
C TYR A 89 3.76 -4.38 3.72
N SER A 90 3.30 -5.53 4.23
CA SER A 90 4.14 -6.67 4.56
C SER A 90 4.93 -7.16 3.35
N SER A 91 4.22 -7.49 2.27
CA SER A 91 4.80 -7.96 1.01
C SER A 91 5.74 -6.92 0.41
N LEU A 92 5.37 -5.64 0.41
CA LEU A 92 6.19 -4.56 -0.12
C LEU A 92 7.51 -4.42 0.64
N PHE A 93 7.46 -4.34 1.97
CA PHE A 93 8.66 -4.19 2.78
C PHE A 93 9.54 -5.42 2.76
N ASP A 94 8.98 -6.63 2.71
CA ASP A 94 9.79 -7.85 2.56
C ASP A 94 10.58 -7.84 1.24
N LYS A 95 9.97 -7.38 0.14
CA LYS A 95 10.64 -7.23 -1.15
C LYS A 95 11.70 -6.13 -1.14
N MET A 96 11.41 -4.97 -0.56
CA MET A 96 12.35 -3.85 -0.48
C MET A 96 13.55 -4.17 0.43
N ILE A 97 13.32 -4.85 1.55
CA ILE A 97 14.36 -5.17 2.56
C ILE A 97 15.24 -6.34 2.11
N ALA A 98 14.70 -7.29 1.34
CA ALA A 98 15.50 -8.38 0.76
C ALA A 98 16.68 -7.84 -0.06
N GLY A 99 16.54 -6.63 -0.64
CA GLY A 99 17.62 -5.93 -1.33
C GLY A 99 17.95 -6.48 -2.72
N ASP A 100 17.12 -7.40 -3.22
CA ASP A 100 17.26 -7.98 -4.57
C ASP A 100 16.84 -7.01 -5.68
N ASP A 101 16.10 -5.95 -5.34
CA ASP A 101 15.68 -4.93 -6.31
C ASP A 101 16.62 -3.72 -6.29
N THR A 102 17.31 -3.49 -7.41
CA THR A 102 18.19 -2.34 -7.62
C THR A 102 17.62 -1.30 -8.57
N ASP A 103 16.49 -1.61 -9.20
CA ASP A 103 15.97 -0.85 -10.34
C ASP A 103 14.80 0.05 -9.96
N THR A 104 14.22 -0.06 -8.75
CA THR A 104 13.10 0.82 -8.36
C THR A 104 13.61 2.23 -8.06
N VAL A 105 13.02 3.20 -8.75
CA VAL A 105 13.18 4.61 -8.42
C VAL A 105 11.84 5.21 -8.01
N LEU A 106 11.79 5.74 -6.79
CA LEU A 106 10.67 6.49 -6.23
C LEU A 106 11.16 7.86 -5.77
N THR A 107 10.27 8.85 -5.74
CA THR A 107 10.59 10.17 -5.19
C THR A 107 10.59 10.13 -3.66
N VAL A 108 11.33 11.05 -3.05
CA VAL A 108 11.42 11.14 -1.58
C VAL A 108 10.04 11.38 -0.96
N ASN A 109 9.20 12.18 -1.61
CA ASN A 109 7.84 12.46 -1.17
C ASN A 109 6.98 11.19 -1.16
N TRP A 110 7.03 10.39 -2.23
CA TRP A 110 6.29 9.13 -2.28
C TRP A 110 6.72 8.16 -1.19
N CYS A 111 8.03 7.98 -0.99
CA CYS A 111 8.55 7.15 0.11
C CYS A 111 8.08 7.65 1.48
N PHE A 112 8.09 8.97 1.70
CA PHE A 112 7.61 9.57 2.94
C PHE A 112 6.13 9.29 3.17
N ASP A 113 5.28 9.49 2.17
CA ASP A 113 3.83 9.26 2.28
C ASP A 113 3.51 7.80 2.58
N MET A 114 4.23 6.88 1.94
CA MET A 114 4.12 5.43 2.19
C MET A 114 4.45 5.08 3.64
N LEU A 115 5.58 5.59 4.16
CA LEU A 115 5.98 5.36 5.55
C LEU A 115 5.02 6.02 6.54
N HIS A 116 4.57 7.24 6.24
CA HIS A 116 3.63 7.97 7.08
C HIS A 116 2.29 7.22 7.19
N GLU A 117 1.75 6.73 6.07
CA GLU A 117 0.52 5.93 6.05
C GLU A 117 0.70 4.61 6.81
N PHE A 118 1.84 3.92 6.63
CA PHE A 118 2.13 2.70 7.40
C PHE A 118 2.08 2.94 8.91
N VAL A 119 2.74 4.01 9.38
CA VAL A 119 2.73 4.38 10.81
C VAL A 119 1.33 4.77 11.27
N TYR A 120 0.58 5.51 10.46
CA TYR A 120 -0.80 5.88 10.74
C TYR A 120 -1.69 4.64 10.90
N GLN A 121 -1.64 3.70 9.96
CA GLN A 121 -2.42 2.45 10.03
C GLN A 121 -2.06 1.63 11.26
N PHE A 122 -0.77 1.51 11.56
CA PHE A 122 -0.30 0.82 12.77
C PHE A 122 -0.90 1.43 14.05
N GLN A 123 -0.81 2.75 14.20
CA GLN A 123 -1.35 3.46 15.35
C GLN A 123 -2.88 3.36 15.42
N SER A 124 -3.56 3.55 14.29
CA SER A 124 -5.01 3.45 14.15
C SER A 124 -5.50 2.06 14.55
N PHE A 125 -4.81 1.01 14.11
CA PHE A 125 -5.15 -0.38 14.43
C PHE A 125 -4.88 -0.73 15.89
N ALA A 126 -3.80 -0.23 16.48
CA ALA A 126 -3.54 -0.40 17.91
C ALA A 126 -4.66 0.20 18.76
N GLN A 127 -5.15 1.40 18.40
CA GLN A 127 -6.32 2.00 19.05
C GLN A 127 -7.60 1.19 18.82
N PHE A 128 -7.80 0.66 17.61
CA PHE A 128 -8.92 -0.22 17.31
C PHE A 128 -8.94 -1.47 18.22
N ARG A 129 -7.78 -2.11 18.41
CA ARG A 129 -7.58 -3.27 19.30
C ARG A 129 -7.68 -2.95 20.78
N ALA A 130 -7.50 -1.69 21.20
CA ALA A 130 -7.65 -1.31 22.61
C ALA A 130 -9.13 -1.21 23.03
N GLN A 131 -10.07 -1.15 22.09
CA GLN A 131 -11.51 -0.95 22.32
C GLN A 131 -12.34 -2.19 21.93
N LEU A 132 -11.88 -3.39 22.29
CA LEU A 132 -12.53 -4.67 21.93
C LEU A 132 -13.94 -4.82 22.52
N ASP A 133 -14.17 -4.22 23.68
CA ASP A 133 -15.45 -4.19 24.39
C ASP A 133 -16.58 -3.52 23.59
N LYS A 134 -16.22 -2.76 22.55
CA LYS A 134 -17.15 -2.05 21.66
C LYS A 134 -17.26 -2.70 20.27
N ARG A 135 -16.70 -3.89 20.07
CA ARG A 135 -16.67 -4.59 18.77
C ARG A 135 -17.69 -5.73 18.74
N ASN A 136 -18.15 -6.06 17.53
CA ASN A 136 -19.02 -7.20 17.32
C ASN A 136 -18.20 -8.51 17.37
N ASP A 137 -18.89 -9.63 17.53
CA ASP A 137 -18.24 -10.94 17.65
C ASP A 137 -17.48 -11.36 16.38
N GLU A 138 -17.92 -10.93 15.19
CA GLU A 138 -17.26 -11.21 13.91
C GLU A 138 -15.88 -10.54 13.84
N ASP A 139 -15.79 -9.27 14.19
CA ASP A 139 -14.53 -8.51 14.23
C ASP A 139 -13.58 -9.11 15.27
N ILE A 140 -14.10 -9.53 16.43
CA ILE A 140 -13.30 -10.20 17.48
C ILE A 140 -12.75 -11.53 16.96
N GLN A 141 -13.54 -12.30 16.20
CA GLN A 141 -13.09 -13.54 15.59
C GLN A 141 -11.99 -13.28 14.55
N LEU A 142 -12.19 -12.33 13.62
CA LEU A 142 -11.19 -11.96 12.62
C LEU A 142 -9.87 -11.52 13.27
N LEU A 143 -9.92 -10.74 14.35
CA LEU A 143 -8.71 -10.34 15.09
C LEU A 143 -7.97 -11.52 15.74
N ARG A 144 -8.69 -12.59 16.12
CA ARG A 144 -8.07 -13.81 16.67
C ARG A 144 -7.45 -14.68 15.58
N GLU A 145 -8.01 -14.64 14.38
CA GLU A 145 -7.49 -15.35 13.20
C GLU A 145 -6.23 -14.67 12.65
N HIS A 146 -6.06 -13.36 12.87
CA HIS A 146 -4.93 -12.54 12.41
C HIS A 146 -4.18 -11.82 13.55
N PRO A 147 -3.61 -12.55 14.54
CA PRO A 147 -2.91 -11.94 15.67
C PRO A 147 -1.63 -11.16 15.29
N GLU A 148 -1.07 -11.49 14.13
CA GLU A 148 0.14 -10.92 13.56
C GLU A 148 -0.05 -9.52 12.98
N ALA A 149 -1.28 -9.21 12.52
CA ALA A 149 -1.60 -7.97 11.83
C ALA A 149 -1.37 -6.73 12.73
N TRP A 150 -0.58 -5.78 12.20
CA TRP A 150 -0.24 -4.51 12.86
C TRP A 150 0.24 -4.69 14.31
N ASN A 151 0.95 -5.79 14.59
CA ASN A 151 1.49 -6.07 15.91
C ASN A 151 2.99 -5.75 15.94
N ALA A 152 3.41 -4.91 16.89
CA ALA A 152 4.81 -4.49 17.05
C ALA A 152 5.79 -5.66 17.12
N ALA A 153 5.36 -6.75 17.77
CA ALA A 153 6.20 -7.91 17.98
C ALA A 153 6.43 -8.72 16.69
N THR A 154 5.49 -8.71 15.73
CA THR A 154 5.52 -9.59 14.56
C THR A 154 6.72 -9.34 13.64
N ARG A 155 7.06 -8.08 13.35
CA ARG A 155 8.12 -7.74 12.39
C ARG A 155 9.45 -7.35 13.02
N CYS A 156 9.47 -6.88 14.27
CA CYS A 156 10.73 -6.56 14.96
C CYS A 156 11.46 -7.79 15.51
N SER A 157 10.80 -8.95 15.60
CA SER A 157 11.42 -10.19 16.10
C SER A 157 12.02 -11.09 15.02
N SER A 158 11.76 -10.79 13.74
CA SER A 158 12.30 -11.58 12.64
C SER A 158 13.79 -11.23 12.46
N PRO A 159 14.72 -12.18 12.67
CA PRO A 159 16.12 -11.92 12.39
C PRO A 159 16.27 -11.59 10.89
N PRO A 160 17.16 -10.65 10.51
CA PRO A 160 17.41 -10.39 9.11
C PRO A 160 17.82 -11.68 8.39
N PRO A 161 17.36 -11.91 7.16
CA PRO A 161 17.82 -13.04 6.36
C PRO A 161 19.35 -13.00 6.26
N ARG A 162 19.98 -14.17 6.43
CA ARG A 162 21.44 -14.32 6.37
C ARG A 162 21.95 -14.29 4.94
#